data_AF-A0A8T5NC87-F1
#
_entry.id   AF-A0A8T5NC87-F1
#
_cell.length_a   1.000
_cell.length_b   1.000
_cell.length_c   1.000
_cell.angle_alpha   90.00
_cell.angle_beta   90.00
_cell.angle_gamma   90.00
#
_symmetry.space_group_name_H-M   'P 1'
#
loop_
_entity.id
_entity.type
_entity.pdbx_description
1 polymer ?
#
loop_
_entity_poly.entity_id
_entity_poly.type
_entity_poly.pdbx_seq_one_letter_code
_entity_poly.pdbx_strand_id
1 'polypeptide(L)' 'MAKPIELGLILEGEDAKEFWEDRKNPKVTKEQILMFKEAKRIYKTQFRD' A
#
# COMPACT_ATOMS: atom_id res chain seq x y z
N MET A 1 -5.40 -6.79 -2.50
CA MET A 1 -5.83 -6.47 -1.13
C MET A 1 -7.33 -6.73 -1.08
N ALA A 2 -7.76 -7.68 -0.25
CA ALA A 2 -9.19 -7.99 -0.08
C ALA A 2 -9.92 -6.73 0.37
N LYS A 3 -11.16 -6.53 -0.11
CA LYS A 3 -11.91 -5.32 0.24
C LYS A 3 -12.31 -5.44 1.72
N PRO A 4 -12.15 -4.39 2.57
CA PRO A 4 -12.44 -4.46 4.02
C PRO A 4 -13.82 -5.05 4.37
N ILE A 5 -14.81 -4.85 3.49
CA ILE A 5 -16.18 -5.36 3.60
C ILE A 5 -16.21 -6.91 3.69
N GLU A 6 -15.27 -7.61 3.06
CA GLU A 6 -15.23 -9.07 3.00
C GLU A 6 -14.72 -9.73 4.31
N LEU A 7 -14.09 -8.96 5.21
CA LEU A 7 -13.53 -9.47 6.47
C LEU A 7 -14.38 -9.14 7.70
N GLY A 8 -15.51 -8.44 7.55
CA GLY A 8 -16.31 -7.95 8.69
C GLY A 8 -15.58 -6.95 9.58
N LEU A 9 -14.42 -6.45 9.15
CA LEU A 9 -13.62 -5.46 9.85
C LEU A 9 -14.16 -4.08 9.51
N ILE A 10 -15.13 -3.62 10.30
CA ILE A 10 -15.61 -2.24 10.20
C ILE A 10 -14.58 -1.35 10.90
N LEU A 11 -13.84 -0.58 10.10
CA LEU A 11 -13.01 0.50 10.60
C LEU A 11 -13.95 1.68 10.93
N GLU A 12 -14.07 2.02 12.21
CA GLU A 12 -14.84 3.16 12.70
C GLU A 12 -13.95 4.11 13.52
N GLY A 13 -14.48 5.27 13.88
CA GLY A 13 -13.77 6.23 14.72
C GLY A 13 -12.54 6.85 14.07
N GLU A 14 -11.55 7.20 14.88
CA GLU A 14 -10.33 7.89 14.42
C GLU A 14 -9.44 7.00 13.55
N ASP A 15 -9.36 5.69 13.84
CA ASP A 15 -8.59 4.73 13.04
C ASP A 15 -9.10 4.66 11.59
N ALA A 16 -10.42 4.76 11.40
CA ALA A 16 -10.99 4.85 10.06
C ALA A 16 -10.53 6.11 9.33
N LYS A 17 -10.58 7.26 10.02
CA LYS A 17 -10.15 8.54 9.44
C LYS A 17 -8.68 8.50 9.05
N GLU A 18 -7.82 8.00 9.94
CA GLU A 18 -6.38 7.86 9.68
C GLU A 18 -6.12 6.94 8.48
N PHE A 19 -6.78 5.78 8.42
CA PHE A 19 -6.67 4.86 7.29
C PHE A 19 -7.08 5.51 5.96
N TRP A 20 -8.19 6.26 5.96
CA TRP A 20 -8.68 6.94 4.75
C TRP A 20 -7.78 8.09 4.33
N GLU A 21 -7.22 8.84 5.28
CA GLU A 21 -6.28 9.93 5.00
C GLU A 21 -4.93 9.41 4.49
N ASP A 22 -4.38 8.36 5.10
CA ASP A 22 -3.19 7.69 4.59
C ASP A 22 -3.41 7.08 3.21
N ARG A 23 -4.62 6.59 2.92
CA ARG A 23 -4.96 6.10 1.58
C ARG A 23 -5.00 7.21 0.53
N LYS A 24 -5.49 8.40 0.88
CA LYS A 24 -5.53 9.57 -0.02
C LYS A 24 -4.16 10.19 -0.20
N ASN A 25 -3.38 10.30 0.88
CA ASN A 25 -2.06 10.90 0.89
C ASN A 25 -1.05 9.98 1.58
N PRO A 26 -0.56 8.96 0.87
CA PRO A 26 0.31 7.95 1.46
C PRO A 26 1.62 8.58 1.92
N LYS A 27 1.84 8.60 3.24
CA LYS A 27 3.11 8.98 3.85
C LYS A 27 4.10 7.84 3.66
N VAL A 28 4.89 7.93 2.60
CA VAL A 28 5.92 6.93 2.29
C VAL A 28 7.30 7.40 2.74
N THR A 29 8.09 6.48 3.29
CA THR A 29 9.49 6.75 3.66
C THR A 29 10.41 6.61 2.45
N LYS A 30 11.64 7.14 2.57
CA LYS A 30 12.65 7.01 1.50
C LYS A 30 13.03 5.54 1.27
N GLU A 31 13.11 4.75 2.32
CA GLU A 31 13.42 3.32 2.29
C GLU A 31 12.34 2.55 1.52
N GLN A 32 11.06 2.85 1.76
CA GLN A 32 9.95 2.24 1.03
C GLN A 32 10.00 2.58 -0.46
N ILE A 33 10.32 3.83 -0.82
CA ILE A 33 10.50 4.23 -2.22
C ILE A 33 11.63 3.42 -2.89
N LEU A 34 12.77 3.26 -2.21
CA LEU A 34 13.89 2.47 -2.73
C LEU A 34 13.53 1.00 -2.91
N MET A 35 12.82 0.42 -1.93
CA MET A 35 12.30 -0.95 -2.01
C MET A 35 11.42 -1.15 -3.26
N PHE A 36 10.47 -0.23 -3.51
CA PHE A 36 9.60 -0.32 -4.69
C PHE A 36 10.36 -0.13 -6.02
N LYS A 37 11.39 0.72 -6.05
CA LYS A 37 12.25 0.87 -7.24
C LYS A 37 12.98 -0.43 -7.55
N GLU A 38 13.52 -1.08 -6.53
CA GLU A 38 14.24 -2.33 -6.67
C GLU A 38 13.32 -3.48 -7.11
N ALA A 39 12.13 -3.59 -6.50
CA ALA A 39 11.13 -4.56 -6.92
C ALA A 39 10.73 -4.39 -8.40
N LYS A 40 10.52 -3.14 -8.85
CA LYS A 40 10.25 -2.83 -10.26
C LYS A 40 11.42 -3.21 -11.18
N ARG A 41 12.67 -3.00 -10.73
CA ARG A 41 13.86 -3.38 -11.47
C ARG A 41 13.92 -4.89 -11.68
N ILE A 42 13.78 -5.67 -10.60
CA ILE A 42 13.78 -7.14 -10.63
C ILE A 42 12.69 -7.65 -11.56
N TYR A 43 11.46 -7.13 -11.44
CA TYR A 43 10.34 -7.51 -12.30
C TYR A 43 10.67 -7.35 -13.79
N LYS A 44 11.20 -6.18 -14.18
CA LYS A 44 11.56 -5.89 -15.58
C LYS A 44 12.68 -6.78 -16.10
N THR A 45 13.62 -7.17 -15.24
CA THR A 45 14.79 -7.97 -15.65
C THR A 45 14.53 -9.47 -15.67
N GLN A 46 13.58 -9.97 -14.89
CA GLN A 46 13.39 -11.41 -14.67
C GLN A 46 12.06 -11.95 -15.19
N PHE A 47 11.07 -11.09 -15.45
CA PHE A 47 9.68 -11.52 -15.71
C PHE A 47 9.03 -10.79 -16.89
N ARG A 48 9.81 -10.10 -17.73
CA ARG A 48 9.28 -9.38 -18.89
C ARG A 48 9.95 -9.93 -20.15
N ASP A 49 9.38 -11.01 -20.67
CA ASP A 49 9.58 -11.50 -22.05
C ASP A 49 9.03 -10.48 -23.06
#